data_AF-A0A0F9E6N1-F1
#
_entry.id   AF-A0A0F9E6N1-F1
#
_cell.length_a   1.000
_cell.length_b   1.000
_cell.length_c   1.000
_cell.angle_alpha   90.00
_cell.angle_beta   90.00
_cell.angle_gamma   90.00
#
_symmetry.space_group_name_H-M   'P 1'
#
loop_
_entity.id
_entity.type
_entity.pdbx_description
1 polymer ?
#
loop_
_entity_poly.entity_id
_entity_poly.type
_entity_poly.pdbx_seq_one_letter_code
_entity_poly.pdbx_strand_id
1 'polypeptide(L)'
;MAGIDEARALDRAEPVYLVEVELLNSGPTLYFSDRSITVGGTLYEDYLHDLSGLGAELARSSAGGLNTSLALRFRNDPWRSYGFLVEAGEDFPFEGSTITVKEVLIESTGSPSAPAVVFKGFLEQPMETDLMGFRARASSMEFAADNR
;
A
#
# COMPACT_ATOMS: atom_id res chain seq x y z
N MET A 1 14.55 -14.18 14.13
CA MET A 1 13.96 -13.13 13.29
C MET A 1 14.34 -11.81 13.93
N ALA A 2 15.25 -11.07 13.32
CA ALA A 2 15.61 -9.73 13.79
C ALA A 2 14.41 -8.79 13.59
N GLY A 3 14.19 -7.88 14.53
CA GLY A 3 13.16 -6.84 14.42
C GLY A 3 13.53 -5.80 13.36
N ILE A 4 12.54 -5.05 12.85
CA ILE A 4 12.77 -3.98 11.87
C ILE A 4 13.76 -2.93 12.39
N ASP A 5 13.76 -2.67 13.71
CA ASP A 5 14.70 -1.75 14.36
C ASP A 5 16.17 -2.24 14.30
N GLU A 6 16.41 -3.55 14.40
CA GLU A 6 17.76 -4.13 14.27
C GLU A 6 18.23 -4.13 12.80
N ALA A 7 17.32 -4.37 11.86
CA ALA A 7 17.63 -4.38 10.44
C ALA A 7 17.86 -2.97 9.87
N ARG A 8 17.20 -1.93 10.40
CA ARG A 8 17.47 -0.52 10.06
C ARG A 8 18.88 -0.05 10.48
N ALA A 9 19.49 -0.67 11.48
CA ALA A 9 20.85 -0.36 11.92
C ALA A 9 21.95 -0.96 11.03
N LEU A 10 21.59 -1.87 10.10
CA LEU A 10 22.48 -2.36 9.06
C LEU A 10 22.40 -1.44 7.84
N ASP A 11 23.52 -0.81 7.51
CA ASP A 11 23.76 0.19 6.43
C ASP A 11 23.48 -0.29 4.99
N ARG A 12 22.67 -1.35 4.81
CA ARG A 12 22.40 -2.02 3.53
C ARG A 12 20.98 -2.56 3.35
N ALA A 13 20.08 -2.34 4.32
CA ALA A 13 18.70 -2.80 4.20
C ALA A 13 17.86 -1.79 3.42
N GLU A 14 17.29 -2.21 2.28
CA GLU A 14 16.41 -1.37 1.47
C GLU A 14 14.96 -1.53 1.94
N PRO A 15 14.25 -0.45 2.32
CA PRO A 15 12.83 -0.55 2.63
C PRO A 15 12.01 -0.74 1.35
N VAL A 16 11.08 -1.68 1.40
CA VAL A 16 10.09 -1.95 0.37
C VAL A 16 8.71 -1.88 0.99
N TYR A 17 7.80 -1.18 0.31
CA TYR A 17 6.44 -1.00 0.76
C TYR A 17 5.51 -1.96 0.03
N LEU A 18 4.67 -2.61 0.82
CA LEU A 18 3.67 -3.57 0.38
C LEU A 18 2.30 -2.98 0.69
N VAL A 19 1.39 -3.01 -0.27
CA VAL A 19 0.06 -2.43 -0.15
C VAL A 19 -0.98 -3.52 -0.30
N GLU A 20 -1.85 -3.66 0.70
CA GLU A 20 -2.99 -4.55 0.68
C GLU A 20 -4.26 -3.73 0.60
N VAL A 21 -5.14 -4.04 -0.36
CA VAL A 21 -6.44 -3.39 -0.51
C VAL A 21 -7.52 -4.45 -0.37
N GLU A 22 -8.28 -4.39 0.72
CA GLU A 22 -9.46 -5.23 0.93
C GLU A 22 -10.66 -4.57 0.26
N LEU A 23 -11.03 -5.11 -0.91
CA LEU A 23 -12.12 -4.55 -1.70
C LEU A 23 -13.50 -4.75 -1.05
N LEU A 24 -14.38 -3.78 -1.24
CA LEU A 24 -15.78 -3.86 -0.81
C LEU A 24 -16.57 -4.93 -1.58
N ASN A 25 -17.84 -5.13 -1.20
CA ASN A 25 -18.76 -6.08 -1.84
C ASN A 25 -18.28 -7.55 -1.84
N SER A 26 -17.58 -7.96 -0.76
CA SER A 26 -16.94 -9.28 -0.68
C SER A 26 -15.93 -9.52 -1.81
N GLY A 27 -15.33 -8.44 -2.32
CA GLY A 27 -14.27 -8.49 -3.30
C GLY A 27 -12.99 -9.12 -2.74
N PRO A 28 -12.06 -9.50 -3.61
CA PRO A 28 -10.79 -10.07 -3.19
C PRO A 28 -9.90 -9.02 -2.51
N THR A 29 -8.96 -9.47 -1.68
CA THR A 29 -7.81 -8.64 -1.29
C THR A 29 -6.85 -8.53 -2.47
N LEU A 30 -6.46 -7.31 -2.81
CA LEU A 30 -5.43 -7.01 -3.81
C LEU A 30 -4.10 -6.79 -3.09
N TYR A 31 -3.01 -7.27 -3.70
CA TYR A 31 -1.67 -7.20 -3.15
C TYR A 31 -0.76 -6.47 -4.14
N PHE A 32 -0.35 -5.25 -3.78
CA PHE A 32 0.37 -4.34 -4.66
C PHE A 32 1.71 -3.91 -4.09
N SER A 33 2.62 -3.55 -4.99
CA SER A 33 3.94 -2.99 -4.71
C SER A 33 4.39 -2.16 -5.92
N ASP A 34 5.53 -1.48 -5.80
CA ASP A 34 6.21 -0.79 -6.92
C ASP A 34 7.13 -1.72 -7.74
N ARG A 35 7.19 -2.99 -7.33
CA ARG A 35 7.90 -4.09 -7.98
C ARG A 35 7.27 -5.42 -7.61
N SER A 36 7.34 -6.40 -8.49
CA SER A 36 6.87 -7.75 -8.20
C SER A 36 7.75 -8.41 -7.13
N ILE A 37 7.17 -8.79 -6.00
CA ILE A 37 7.89 -9.40 -4.88
C ILE A 37 7.00 -10.40 -4.12
N THR A 38 7.58 -11.51 -3.67
CA THR A 38 6.89 -12.48 -2.83
C THR A 38 7.33 -12.35 -1.37
N VAL A 39 6.39 -12.11 -0.47
CA VAL A 39 6.64 -12.00 0.97
C VAL A 39 5.65 -12.92 1.70
N GLY A 40 6.18 -13.80 2.55
CA GLY A 40 5.35 -14.75 3.32
C GLY A 40 4.49 -15.66 2.43
N GLY A 41 4.93 -15.97 1.21
CA GLY A 41 4.18 -16.77 0.24
C GLY A 41 3.10 -16.01 -0.56
N THR A 42 2.92 -14.72 -0.30
CA THR A 42 1.99 -13.84 -1.04
C THR A 42 2.76 -13.06 -2.10
N LEU A 43 2.30 -13.10 -3.34
CA LEU A 43 2.83 -12.27 -4.43
C LEU A 43 2.19 -10.89 -4.37
N TYR A 44 3.03 -9.86 -4.29
CA TYR A 44 2.65 -8.46 -4.46
C TYR A 44 2.99 -8.06 -5.89
N GLU A 45 1.99 -7.58 -6.61
CA GLU A 45 2.06 -7.26 -8.03
C GLU A 45 2.50 -5.81 -8.26
N ASP A 46 3.24 -5.58 -9.35
CA ASP A 46 3.79 -4.26 -9.73
C ASP A 46 2.73 -3.35 -10.36
N TYR A 47 1.77 -2.90 -9.54
CA TYR A 47 0.71 -1.97 -9.94
C TYR A 47 0.85 -0.58 -9.32
N LEU A 48 1.80 -0.33 -8.43
CA LEU A 48 2.03 1.00 -7.88
C LEU A 48 3.15 1.70 -8.64
N HIS A 49 2.94 2.98 -8.92
CA HIS A 49 4.01 3.85 -9.36
C HIS A 49 4.79 4.30 -8.14
N ASP A 50 6.06 3.91 -8.08
CA ASP A 50 7.12 4.41 -7.19
C ASP A 50 6.66 4.74 -5.76
N LEU A 51 6.96 3.83 -4.83
CA LEU A 51 6.71 4.05 -3.40
C LEU A 51 7.92 4.67 -2.69
N SER A 52 8.93 5.13 -3.44
CA SER A 52 10.06 5.84 -2.87
C SER A 52 9.60 7.12 -2.17
N GLY A 53 10.14 7.37 -0.98
CA GLY A 53 9.73 8.52 -0.16
C GLY A 53 8.48 8.32 0.68
N LEU A 54 7.73 7.21 0.53
CA LEU A 54 6.55 6.93 1.36
C LEU A 54 6.89 6.91 2.87
N GLY A 55 8.03 6.35 3.24
CA GLY A 55 8.51 6.38 4.63
C GLY A 55 8.71 7.80 5.18
N ALA A 56 9.22 8.74 4.35
CA ALA A 56 9.40 10.13 4.76
C ALA A 56 8.05 10.86 4.86
N GLU A 57 7.07 10.52 4.02
CA GLU A 57 5.71 11.03 4.10
C GLU A 57 4.98 10.56 5.36
N LEU A 58 5.09 9.27 5.69
CA LEU A 58 4.56 8.68 6.92
C LEU A 58 5.20 9.27 8.18
N ALA A 59 6.51 9.46 8.18
CA ALA A 59 7.24 10.07 9.30
C ALA A 59 6.86 11.55 9.50
N ARG A 60 6.68 12.32 8.42
CA ARG A 60 6.26 13.72 8.50
C ARG A 60 4.83 13.87 9.03
N SER A 61 3.93 13.00 8.57
CA SER A 61 2.51 13.08 8.93
C SER A 61 2.27 12.68 10.39
N SER A 62 2.97 11.65 10.87
CA SER A 62 2.90 11.22 12.27
C SER A 62 3.46 12.25 13.26
N ALA A 63 4.52 12.98 12.90
CA ALA A 63 5.11 14.01 13.75
C ALA A 63 4.24 15.27 13.94
N GLY A 64 3.30 15.52 13.01
CA GLY A 64 2.45 16.71 13.02
C GLY A 64 1.14 16.59 13.79
N GLY A 65 0.76 15.39 14.27
CA GLY A 65 -0.57 15.15 14.84
C GLY A 65 -1.71 15.39 13.84
N LEU A 66 -1.41 15.30 12.54
CA LEU A 66 -2.36 15.51 11.46
C LEU A 66 -2.91 14.15 10.99
N ASN A 67 -4.18 14.14 10.60
CA ASN A 67 -4.76 13.05 9.80
C ASN A 67 -3.82 12.74 8.63
N THR A 68 -3.24 11.54 8.64
CA THR A 68 -2.27 11.16 7.62
C THR A 68 -3.03 10.78 6.37
N SER A 69 -2.80 11.53 5.29
CA SER A 69 -3.29 11.20 3.96
C SER A 69 -2.11 10.75 3.10
N LEU A 70 -2.26 9.64 2.41
CA LEU A 70 -1.26 9.13 1.46
C LEU A 70 -1.82 9.20 0.05
N ALA A 71 -1.09 9.80 -0.88
CA ALA A 71 -1.47 9.75 -2.29
C ALA A 71 -0.78 8.56 -2.97
N LEU A 72 -1.54 7.57 -3.40
CA LEU A 72 -1.05 6.43 -4.16
C LEU A 72 -1.40 6.57 -5.63
N ARG A 73 -0.46 6.20 -6.49
CA ARG A 73 -0.66 6.21 -7.94
C ARG A 73 -0.57 4.77 -8.45
N PHE A 74 -1.65 4.32 -9.07
CA PHE A 74 -1.79 2.97 -9.60
C PHE A 74 -1.57 2.98 -11.11
N ARG A 75 -0.92 1.93 -11.62
CA ARG A 75 -0.90 1.58 -13.04
C ARG A 75 -2.27 1.05 -13.40
N ASN A 76 -2.77 1.45 -14.56
CA ASN A 76 -4.04 0.95 -15.05
C ASN A 76 -3.84 -0.25 -15.99
N ASP A 77 -2.98 -1.20 -15.61
CA ASP A 77 -2.71 -2.39 -16.43
C ASP A 77 -3.88 -3.41 -16.36
N PRO A 78 -3.98 -4.36 -17.32
CA PRO A 78 -5.03 -5.37 -17.30
C PRO A 78 -4.95 -6.27 -16.08
N TRP A 79 -6.07 -6.46 -15.37
CA TRP A 79 -6.15 -7.28 -14.17
C TRP A 79 -7.17 -8.40 -14.33
N ARG A 80 -6.70 -9.66 -14.24
CA ARG A 80 -7.52 -10.87 -14.44
C ARG A 80 -8.29 -10.84 -15.76
N SER A 81 -9.62 -10.77 -15.69
CA SER A 81 -10.54 -10.70 -16.83
C SER A 81 -10.90 -9.28 -17.24
N TYR A 82 -10.48 -8.26 -16.48
CA TYR A 82 -10.73 -6.86 -16.76
C TYR A 82 -9.67 -6.33 -17.71
N GLY A 83 -10.07 -5.44 -18.62
CA GLY A 83 -9.15 -4.80 -19.56
C GLY A 83 -8.22 -3.81 -18.85
N PHE A 84 -8.69 -3.21 -17.75
CA PHE A 84 -7.95 -2.24 -16.95
C PHE A 84 -8.26 -2.43 -15.45
N LEU A 85 -7.29 -2.23 -14.57
CA LEU A 85 -7.48 -2.37 -13.12
C LEU A 85 -8.63 -1.51 -12.59
N VAL A 86 -8.79 -0.28 -13.11
CA VAL A 86 -9.86 0.63 -12.65
C VAL A 86 -11.26 0.07 -12.92
N GLU A 87 -11.45 -0.77 -13.95
CA GLU A 87 -12.74 -1.40 -14.27
C GLU A 87 -13.17 -2.38 -13.19
N ALA A 88 -12.23 -3.01 -12.47
CA ALA A 88 -12.55 -3.83 -11.31
C ALA A 88 -13.26 -3.01 -10.21
N GLY A 89 -13.08 -1.68 -10.22
CA GLY A 89 -13.76 -0.73 -9.34
C GLY A 89 -15.27 -0.63 -9.56
N GLU A 90 -15.79 -1.09 -10.70
CA GLU A 90 -17.25 -1.11 -10.96
C GLU A 90 -17.94 -2.23 -10.18
N ASP A 91 -17.33 -3.41 -10.14
CA ASP A 91 -17.85 -4.57 -9.39
C ASP A 91 -17.44 -4.49 -7.90
N PHE A 92 -16.23 -4.01 -7.64
CA PHE A 92 -15.61 -3.96 -6.32
C PHE A 92 -15.02 -2.56 -6.06
N PRO A 93 -15.83 -1.62 -5.52
CA PRO A 93 -15.43 -0.22 -5.39
C PRO A 93 -14.13 -0.04 -4.61
N PHE A 94 -13.16 0.66 -5.23
CA PHE A 94 -11.95 1.10 -4.54
C PHE A 94 -12.28 2.11 -3.44
N GLU A 95 -13.22 3.02 -3.70
CA GLU A 95 -13.69 3.98 -2.70
C GLU A 95 -14.27 3.25 -1.48
N GLY A 96 -13.81 3.62 -0.29
CA GLY A 96 -14.18 3.01 0.98
C GLY A 96 -13.50 1.66 1.26
N SER A 97 -12.71 1.12 0.34
CA SER A 97 -11.93 -0.10 0.58
C SER A 97 -10.86 0.12 1.64
N THR A 98 -10.63 -0.89 2.48
CA THR A 98 -9.59 -0.81 3.52
C THR A 98 -8.24 -0.98 2.87
N ILE A 99 -7.30 -0.08 3.19
CA ILE A 99 -5.91 -0.17 2.74
C ILE A 99 -4.98 -0.35 3.93
N THR A 100 -4.07 -1.31 3.81
CA THR A 100 -2.99 -1.55 4.77
C THR A 100 -1.67 -1.43 4.04
N VAL A 101 -0.80 -0.52 4.50
CA VAL A 101 0.58 -0.43 4.01
C VAL A 101 1.49 -1.09 5.02
N LYS A 102 2.33 -2.00 4.52
CA LYS A 102 3.35 -2.69 5.30
C LYS A 102 4.73 -2.31 4.77
N GLU A 103 5.71 -2.26 5.66
CA GLU A 103 7.11 -2.13 5.31
C GLU A 103 7.81 -3.48 5.55
N VAL A 104 8.62 -3.87 4.57
CA VAL A 104 9.63 -4.92 4.73
C VAL A 104 11.00 -4.35 4.41
N LEU A 105 12.01 -4.90 5.04
CA LEU A 105 13.39 -4.61 4.74
C LEU A 105 13.98 -5.74 3.91
N ILE A 106 14.56 -5.42 2.77
CA ILE A 106 15.31 -6.38 1.96
C ILE A 106 16.75 -6.34 2.41
N GLU A 107 17.19 -7.43 3.05
CA GLU A 107 18.58 -7.59 3.47
C GLU A 107 19.50 -7.79 2.25
N SER A 108 20.81 -7.67 2.45
CA SER A 108 21.82 -7.91 1.41
C SER A 108 21.79 -9.32 0.80
N THR A 109 21.15 -10.27 1.48
CA THR A 109 20.89 -11.64 1.03
C THR A 109 19.72 -11.74 0.04
N GLY A 110 18.98 -10.65 -0.17
CA GLY A 110 17.76 -10.60 -0.97
C GLY A 110 16.52 -11.14 -0.24
N SER A 111 16.64 -11.55 1.03
CA SER A 111 15.51 -12.06 1.81
C SER A 111 14.73 -10.91 2.46
N PRO A 112 13.38 -10.89 2.33
CA PRO A 112 12.56 -9.91 3.02
C PRO A 112 12.45 -10.21 4.51
N SER A 113 12.51 -9.17 5.34
CA SER A 113 12.17 -9.25 6.76
C SER A 113 10.69 -9.60 6.97
N ALA A 114 10.30 -9.83 8.23
CA ALA A 114 8.88 -9.85 8.55
C ALA A 114 8.25 -8.47 8.25
N PRO A 115 7.04 -8.45 7.65
CA PRO A 115 6.34 -7.21 7.37
C PRO A 115 5.80 -6.58 8.65
N ALA A 116 5.95 -5.25 8.78
CA ALA A 116 5.24 -4.48 9.80
C ALA A 116 4.27 -3.50 9.15
N VAL A 117 3.09 -3.37 9.74
CA VAL A 117 2.10 -2.39 9.32
C VAL A 117 2.60 -0.99 9.70
N VAL A 118 2.71 -0.12 8.71
CA VAL A 118 3.13 1.28 8.88
C VAL A 118 1.98 2.26 8.66
N PHE A 119 0.91 1.83 8.01
CA PHE A 119 -0.30 2.62 7.82
C PHE A 119 -1.54 1.73 7.63
N LYS A 120 -2.69 2.22 8.12
CA LYS A 120 -3.99 1.64 7.83
C LYS A 120 -5.02 2.75 7.63
N GLY A 121 -5.85 2.63 6.61
CA GLY A 121 -6.82 3.66 6.25
C GLY A 121 -7.89 3.16 5.29
N PHE A 122 -8.60 4.11 4.69
CA PHE A 122 -9.55 3.86 3.62
C PHE A 122 -9.16 4.61 2.36
N LEU A 123 -9.37 3.98 1.22
CA LEU A 123 -9.22 4.63 -0.07
C LEU A 123 -10.38 5.60 -0.33
N GLU A 124 -10.06 6.80 -0.75
CA GLU A 124 -11.01 7.76 -1.31
C GLU A 124 -11.32 7.42 -2.77
N GLN A 125 -12.26 8.15 -3.36
CA GLN A 125 -12.63 8.01 -4.76
C GLN A 125 -11.38 8.14 -5.67
N PRO A 126 -11.17 7.22 -6.63
CA PRO A 126 -10.14 7.36 -7.63
C PRO A 126 -10.26 8.69 -8.40
N MET A 127 -9.12 9.33 -8.61
CA MET A 127 -8.97 10.61 -9.29
C MET A 127 -7.97 10.49 -10.44
N GLU A 128 -8.01 11.43 -11.38
CA GLU A 128 -7.03 11.51 -12.48
C GLU A 128 -6.91 10.19 -13.26
N THR A 129 -8.05 9.52 -13.50
CA THR A 129 -8.08 8.25 -14.23
C THR A 129 -7.83 8.46 -15.72
N ASP A 130 -6.82 7.79 -16.23
CA ASP A 130 -6.52 7.69 -17.66
C ASP A 130 -6.09 6.26 -18.04
N LEU A 131 -5.63 6.07 -19.28
CA LEU A 131 -5.18 4.77 -19.78
C LEU A 131 -3.86 4.29 -19.15
N MET A 132 -3.10 5.18 -18.52
CA MET A 132 -1.81 4.86 -17.91
C MET A 132 -1.95 4.58 -16.41
N GLY A 133 -2.93 5.20 -15.75
CA GLY A 133 -3.06 5.07 -14.31
C GLY A 133 -4.27 5.79 -13.72
N PHE A 134 -4.36 5.71 -12.41
CA PHE A 134 -5.23 6.54 -11.59
C PHE A 134 -4.55 6.85 -10.27
N ARG A 135 -5.05 7.86 -9.56
CA ARG A 135 -4.61 8.19 -8.19
C ARG A 135 -5.72 7.88 -7.21
N ALA A 136 -5.37 7.34 -6.06
CA ALA A 136 -6.30 7.26 -4.94
C ALA A 136 -5.61 7.76 -3.69
N ARG A 137 -6.31 8.61 -2.93
CA ARG A 137 -5.83 9.01 -1.60
C ARG A 137 -6.25 7.96 -0.60
N ALA A 138 -5.40 7.67 0.36
CA ALA A 138 -5.71 6.87 1.51
C ALA A 138 -5.72 7.78 2.74
N SER A 139 -6.88 7.91 3.37
CA SER A 139 -7.02 8.70 4.59
C SER A 139 -6.92 7.79 5.80
N SER A 140 -6.09 8.19 6.78
CA SER A 140 -5.86 7.41 7.99
C SER A 140 -7.18 7.12 8.68
N MET A 141 -7.32 5.91 9.18
CA MET A 141 -8.30 5.62 10.23
C MET A 141 -7.85 6.35 11.50
N GLU A 142 -8.12 7.65 11.62
CA GLU A 142 -8.22 8.23 12.96
C GLU A 142 -9.22 7.36 13.74
N PHE A 143 -8.80 6.85 14.90
CA PHE A 143 -9.53 5.97 15.80
C PHE A 143 -11.06 6.06 15.64
N ALA A 144 -11.68 5.08 14.97
CA ALA A 144 -13.13 4.87 14.98
C ALA A 144 -13.65 4.41 16.38
N ALA A 145 -12.93 4.76 17.45
CA ALA A 145 -13.15 4.33 18.82
C ALA A 145 -13.23 5.51 19.82
N ASP A 146 -13.32 6.76 19.37
CA ASP A 146 -13.50 7.92 20.27
C ASP A 146 -14.87 8.62 20.12
N ASN A 147 -15.88 7.89 19.63
CA ASN A 147 -17.28 8.32 19.63
C ASN A 147 -18.24 7.21 20.10
N ARG A 148 -17.87 6.49 21.15
CA ARG A 148 -18.81 5.69 21.96
C ARG A 148 -18.58 5.86 23.45
#